data_AF-A0A6A1WHW2-F1
#
_entry.id   AF-A0A6A1WHW2-F1
#
_cell.length_a   1.000
_cell.length_b   1.000
_cell.length_c   1.000
_cell.angle_alpha   90.00
_cell.angle_beta   90.00
_cell.angle_gamma   90.00
#
_symmetry.space_group_name_H-M   'P 1'
#
loop_
_entity.id
_entity.type
_entity.pdbx_description
1 polymer ?
#
loop_
_entity_poly.entity_id
_entity_poly.type
_entity_poly.pdbx_seq_one_letter_code
_entity_poly.pdbx_strand_id
1 'polypeptide(L)' 'MNKEEWTRVCDLFASEEFQRRSAINKENRAKLKIVHTLERGSIEKMEALQLQHESEGKSYTEVEIFAEVLGRKLVTCEV' A
#
# COMPACT_ATOMS: atom_id res chain seq x y z
N MET A 1 -4.00 23.43 -28.22
CA MET A 1 -5.18 22.57 -28.00
C MET A 1 -6.39 23.33 -28.50
N ASN A 2 -7.20 22.75 -29.38
CA ASN A 2 -8.48 23.36 -29.76
C ASN A 2 -9.58 22.92 -28.78
N LYS A 3 -10.80 23.46 -28.93
CA LYS A 3 -11.91 23.17 -28.01
C LYS A 3 -12.29 21.69 -27.98
N GLU A 4 -12.31 21.03 -29.14
CA GLU A 4 -12.67 19.61 -29.25
C GLU A 4 -11.65 18.69 -28.60
N GLU A 5 -10.36 18.98 -28.80
CA GLU A 5 -9.27 18.25 -28.19
C GLU A 5 -9.30 18.37 -26.66
N TRP A 6 -9.67 19.55 -26.13
CA TRP A 6 -9.87 19.70 -24.69
C TRP A 6 -11.07 18.89 -24.20
N THR A 7 -12.20 18.93 -24.89
CA THR A 7 -13.36 18.12 -24.52
C THR A 7 -13.02 16.62 -24.45
N ARG A 8 -12.31 16.10 -25.46
CA ARG A 8 -11.87 14.68 -25.49
C ARG A 8 -11.00 14.30 -24.29
N VAL A 9 -10.10 15.19 -23.88
CA VAL A 9 -9.26 14.94 -22.71
C VAL A 9 -10.09 14.98 -21.42
N CYS A 10 -11.03 15.91 -21.28
CA CYS A 10 -11.95 15.94 -20.14
C CYS A 10 -12.79 14.65 -20.05
N ASP A 11 -13.33 14.19 -21.18
CA ASP A 11 -14.13 12.96 -21.25
C ASP A 11 -13.30 11.72 -20.90
N LEU A 12 -12.04 11.67 -21.35
CA LEU A 12 -11.10 10.60 -20.98
C LEU A 12 -10.88 10.53 -19.46
N PHE A 13 -10.66 11.67 -18.80
CA PHE A 13 -10.50 11.72 -17.35
C PHE A 13 -11.80 11.38 -16.62
N ALA A 14 -12.97 11.71 -17.18
CA ALA A 14 -14.27 11.36 -16.61
C ALA A 14 -14.66 9.89 -16.82
N SER A 15 -14.00 9.17 -17.74
CA SER A 15 -14.30 7.77 -18.04
C SER A 15 -14.12 6.88 -16.81
N GLU A 16 -15.02 5.90 -16.65
CA GLU A 16 -14.95 4.95 -15.54
C GLU A 16 -13.65 4.14 -15.55
N GLU A 17 -13.14 3.79 -16.74
CA GLU A 17 -11.90 3.06 -16.88
C GLU A 17 -10.72 3.85 -16.31
N PHE A 18 -10.64 5.15 -16.64
CA PHE A 18 -9.60 6.01 -16.09
C PHE A 18 -9.74 6.15 -14.58
N GLN A 19 -10.96 6.37 -14.07
CA GLN A 19 -11.21 6.50 -12.64
C GLN A 19 -10.82 5.23 -11.86
N ARG A 20 -11.17 4.04 -12.37
CA ARG A 20 -10.76 2.76 -11.77
C ARG A 20 -9.24 2.62 -11.72
N ARG A 21 -8.55 2.88 -12.84
CA ARG A 21 -7.07 2.82 -12.89
C ARG A 21 -6.42 3.84 -11.96
N SER A 22 -6.98 5.05 -11.87
CA SER A 22 -6.52 6.12 -10.98
C SER A 22 -6.64 5.73 -9.50
N ALA A 23 -7.76 5.12 -9.10
CA ALA A 23 -7.97 4.63 -7.75
C ALA A 23 -6.91 3.58 -7.37
N ILE A 24 -6.69 2.58 -8.22
CA ILE A 24 -5.66 1.55 -8.02
C ILE A 24 -4.26 2.19 -7.93
N ASN A 25 -3.94 3.13 -8.82
CA ASN A 25 -2.65 3.81 -8.80
C ASN A 25 -2.43 4.61 -7.50
N LYS A 26 -3.49 5.22 -6.96
CA LYS A 26 -3.44 5.93 -5.67
C LYS A 26 -3.15 4.97 -4.51
N GLU A 27 -3.79 3.80 -4.48
CA GLU A 27 -3.50 2.76 -3.48
C GLU A 27 -2.07 2.22 -3.62
N ASN A 28 -1.64 1.91 -4.85
CA ASN A 28 -0.28 1.43 -5.11
C ASN A 28 0.78 2.45 -4.71
N ARG A 29 0.51 3.75 -4.90
CA ARG A 29 1.41 4.83 -4.43
C ARG A 29 1.53 4.87 -2.91
N ALA A 30 0.44 4.63 -2.19
CA ALA A 30 0.48 4.54 -0.72
C ALA A 30 1.30 3.33 -0.26
N LYS A 31 1.07 2.16 -0.87
CA LYS A 31 1.83 0.93 -0.60
C LYS A 31 3.32 1.08 -0.92
N LEU A 32 3.65 1.72 -2.03
CA LEU A 32 5.04 1.98 -2.42
C LEU A 32 5.77 2.88 -1.41
N LYS A 33 5.08 3.87 -0.82
CA LYS A 33 5.65 4.72 0.24
C LYS A 33 5.99 3.89 1.48
N ILE A 34 5.19 2.89 1.81
CA ILE A 34 5.46 1.95 2.91
C ILE A 34 6.70 1.09 2.58
N VAL A 35 6.75 0.50 1.38
CA VAL A 35 7.89 -0.31 0.93
C VAL A 35 9.21 0.46 0.94
N HIS A 36 9.22 1.74 0.52
CA HIS A 36 10.45 2.54 0.56
C HIS A 36 10.87 2.97 1.97
N THR A 37 9.94 3.01 2.93
CA THR A 37 10.22 3.37 4.32
C THR A 37 10.67 2.15 5.13
N LEU A 38 10.30 0.95 4.70
CA LEU A 38 10.64 -0.31 5.36
C LEU A 38 11.81 -1.00 4.65
N GLU A 39 12.76 -1.50 5.42
CA GLU A 39 13.80 -2.38 4.85
C GLU A 39 13.16 -3.69 4.37
N ARG A 40 13.73 -4.30 3.32
CA ARG A 40 13.23 -5.56 2.71
C ARG A 40 12.91 -6.66 3.75
N GLY A 41 13.76 -6.81 4.78
CA GLY A 41 13.55 -7.79 5.85
C GLY A 41 12.38 -7.48 6.80
N SER A 42 11.88 -6.24 6.84
CA SER A 42 10.63 -5.90 7.54
C SER A 42 9.40 -6.28 6.71
N ILE A 43 9.48 -6.18 5.39
CA ILE A 43 8.38 -6.56 4.48
C ILE A 43 8.19 -8.08 4.48
N GLU A 44 9.29 -8.83 4.32
CA GLU A 44 9.27 -10.30 4.38
C GLU A 44 8.69 -10.82 5.71
N LYS A 45 8.97 -10.13 6.83
CA LYS A 45 8.39 -10.45 8.15
C LYS A 45 6.89 -10.13 8.24
N MET A 46 6.42 -9.04 7.63
CA MET A 46 4.98 -8.73 7.59
C MET A 46 4.21 -9.78 6.79
N GLU A 47 4.73 -10.16 5.62
CA GLU A 47 4.11 -11.19 4.77
C GLU A 47 4.08 -12.56 5.46
N ALA A 48 5.17 -12.95 6.12
CA ALA A 48 5.23 -14.20 6.87
C ALA A 48 4.26 -14.23 8.06
N LEU A 49 4.15 -13.12 8.81
CA LEU A 49 3.20 -13.00 9.92
C LEU A 49 1.75 -13.03 9.45
N GLN A 50 1.46 -12.37 8.32
CA GLN A 50 0.13 -12.40 7.73
C GLN A 50 -0.30 -13.83 7.34
N LEU A 51 0.58 -14.57 6.66
CA LEU A 51 0.32 -15.97 6.28
C LEU A 51 0.15 -16.90 7.49
N GLN A 52 0.95 -16.71 8.54
CA GLN A 52 0.82 -17.47 9.78
C GLN A 52 -0.54 -17.21 10.44
N HIS A 53 -0.95 -15.95 10.57
CA HIS A 53 -2.20 -15.60 11.23
C HIS A 53 -3.44 -16.03 10.46
N GLU A 54 -3.40 -15.98 9.12
CA GLU A 54 -4.42 -16.57 8.25
C GLU A 54 -4.58 -18.07 8.51
N SER A 55 -3.47 -18.80 8.70
CA SER A 55 -3.51 -20.23 9.07
C SER A 55 -4.05 -20.49 10.48
N GLU A 56 -3.90 -19.53 11.41
CA GLU A 56 -4.43 -19.59 12.78
C GLU A 56 -5.89 -19.13 12.89
N GLY A 57 -6.52 -18.73 11.77
CA GLY A 57 -7.88 -18.20 11.73
C GLY A 57 -8.03 -16.83 12.38
N LYS A 58 -6.92 -16.09 12.55
CA LYS A 58 -6.88 -14.75 13.12
C LYS A 58 -6.62 -13.74 12.00
N SER A 59 -7.49 -12.76 11.83
CA SER A 59 -7.23 -11.63 10.94
C SER A 59 -6.72 -10.45 11.77
N TYR A 60 -5.46 -10.07 11.58
CA TYR A 60 -4.94 -8.81 12.09
C TYR A 60 -5.15 -7.70 11.06
N THR A 61 -5.41 -6.48 11.53
CA THR A 61 -5.40 -5.29 10.69
C THR A 61 -3.98 -4.93 10.30
N GLU A 62 -3.80 -4.25 9.15
CA GLU A 62 -2.47 -3.80 8.68
C GLU A 62 -1.70 -3.01 9.77
N VAL A 63 -2.42 -2.30 10.64
CA VAL A 63 -1.86 -1.52 11.76
C VAL A 63 -1.22 -2.41 12.82
N GLU A 64 -1.83 -3.54 13.14
CA GLU A 64 -1.34 -4.46 14.17
C GLU A 64 -0.11 -5.23 13.70
N ILE A 65 -0.10 -5.67 12.43
CA ILE A 65 1.08 -6.28 11.79
C ILE A 65 2.24 -5.27 11.75
N PHE A 66 1.94 -4.00 11.44
CA PHE A 66 2.94 -2.93 11.43
C PHE A 66 3.53 -2.68 12.82
N ALA A 67 2.68 -2.63 13.86
CA ALA A 67 3.10 -2.46 15.24
C ALA A 67 3.96 -3.62 15.74
N GLU A 68 3.66 -4.86 15.34
CA GLU A 68 4.44 -6.03 15.75
C GLU A 68 5.82 -6.08 15.10
N VAL A 69 5.91 -5.77 13.80
CA VAL A 69 7.17 -5.78 13.05
C VAL A 69 8.07 -4.59 13.40
N LEU A 70 7.50 -3.40 13.59
CA LEU A 70 8.26 -2.20 13.94
C LEU A 70 8.47 -2.02 15.44
N GLY A 71 7.52 -2.43 16.26
CA GLY A 71 7.66 -2.44 17.72
C GLY A 71 8.81 -3.33 18.18
N ARG A 72 9.08 -4.44 17.48
CA ARG A 72 10.29 -5.25 17.72
C ARG A 72 11.60 -4.60 17.27
N LYS A 73 11.58 -3.73 16.23
CA LYS A 73 12.78 -2.98 15.80
C LYS A 73 13.16 -1.86 16.76
N LEU A 74 12.18 -1.20 17.40
CA LEU A 74 12.45 -0.12 18.35
C LEU A 74 13.11 -0.62 19.65
N VAL A 75 12.95 -1.90 19.99
CA VAL A 75 13.48 -2.52 21.22
C VAL A 75 14.95 -2.95 21.09
N THR A 76 15.56 -2.91 19.90
CA THR A 76 16.99 -3.29 19.72
C THR A 76 17.95 -2.11 19.59
N CYS A 77 17.49 -0.88 19.75
CA CYS A 77 18.38 0.26 19.97
C CYS A 77 18.62 0.43 21.47
N GLU A 78 19.44 -0.45 22.05
CA GLU A 78 20.11 -0.14 23.32
C GLU A 78 21.12 0.99 23.09
N VAL A 79 21.15 1.94 24.03
CA VAL A 79 21.97 3.17 24.05
C VAL A 79 23.43 2.84 24.29
#